data_AF-A0A2L2YWY9-F1
#
_entry.id   AF-A0A2L2YWY9-F1
#
_cell.length_a   1.000
_cell.length_b   1.000
_cell.length_c   1.000
_cell.angle_alpha   90.00
_cell.angle_beta   90.00
_cell.angle_gamma   90.00
#
_symmetry.space_group_name_H-M   'P 1'
#
loop_
_entity.id
_entity.type
_entity.pdbx_description
1 polymer ?
#
loop_
_entity_poly.entity_id
_entity_poly.type
_entity_poly.pdbx_seq_one_letter_code
_entity_poly.pdbx_strand_id
1 'polypeptide(L)' 'LATGETQSSLAFQFRVAQNTISGIIPAVCTAIFSVLKEEIKAPDNSEEWLKISDEFYRLWNFPNCIGALDVKHISVVSP' A
#
# COMPACT_ATOMS: atom_id res chain seq x y z
N LEU A 1 -0.35 -1.97 -10.57
CA LEU A 1 -0.69 -2.21 -9.14
C LEU A 1 -0.06 -3.53 -8.73
N ALA A 2 0.67 -3.56 -7.61
CA ALA A 2 1.62 -4.60 -7.17
C ALA A 2 2.79 -4.90 -8.15
N THR A 3 2.52 -5.09 -9.44
CA THR A 3 3.53 -5.36 -10.48
C THR A 3 4.32 -4.13 -10.95
N GLY A 4 3.92 -2.92 -10.55
CA GLY A 4 4.51 -1.67 -11.05
C GLY A 4 4.14 -1.31 -12.50
N GLU A 5 3.25 -2.05 -13.16
CA GLU A 5 2.91 -1.82 -14.56
C GLU A 5 2.06 -0.57 -14.81
N THR A 6 2.27 0.03 -16.00
CA THR A 6 1.46 1.14 -16.51
C THR A 6 0.15 0.62 -17.13
N GLN A 7 -0.87 1.47 -17.18
CA GLN A 7 -2.15 1.11 -17.82
C GLN A 7 -1.98 0.81 -19.32
N SER A 8 -1.02 1.44 -19.99
CA SER A 8 -0.70 1.14 -21.40
C SER A 8 -0.09 -0.25 -21.57
N SER A 9 0.76 -0.71 -20.64
CA SER A 9 1.29 -2.08 -20.62
C SER A 9 0.14 -3.09 -20.47
N LEU A 10 -0.75 -2.84 -19.50
CA LEU A 10 -1.93 -3.67 -19.25
C LEU A 10 -2.89 -3.68 -20.45
N ALA A 11 -3.09 -2.53 -21.10
CA ALA A 11 -3.93 -2.42 -22.28
C ALA A 11 -3.42 -3.30 -23.42
N PHE A 12 -2.11 -3.28 -23.65
CA PHE A 12 -1.48 -4.19 -24.60
C PHE A 12 -1.65 -5.65 -24.15
N GLN A 13 -1.27 -5.99 -22.92
CA GLN A 13 -1.26 -7.37 -22.43
C GLN A 13 -2.65 -8.04 -22.49
N PHE A 14 -3.69 -7.34 -22.03
CA PHE A 14 -5.04 -7.87 -21.95
C PHE A 14 -5.91 -7.56 -23.17
N ARG A 15 -5.38 -6.81 -24.16
CA ARG A 15 -6.13 -6.34 -25.34
C ARG A 15 -7.40 -5.57 -24.96
N VAL A 16 -7.31 -4.80 -23.88
CA VAL A 16 -8.39 -3.95 -23.36
C VAL A 16 -7.99 -2.50 -23.54
N ALA A 17 -8.91 -1.64 -23.94
CA ALA A 17 -8.62 -0.22 -24.11
C ALA A 17 -8.26 0.44 -22.77
N GLN A 18 -7.33 1.40 -22.80
CA GLN A 18 -6.81 2.05 -21.59
C GLN A 18 -7.91 2.74 -20.77
N ASN A 19 -8.90 3.35 -21.44
CA ASN A 19 -10.06 3.97 -20.79
C ASN A 19 -10.89 2.95 -19.98
N THR A 20 -11.07 1.73 -20.49
CA THR A 20 -11.75 0.66 -19.78
C THR A 20 -10.95 0.23 -18.56
N ILE A 21 -9.63 0.05 -18.68
CA ILE A 21 -8.74 -0.27 -17.54
C ILE A 21 -8.80 0.82 -16.47
N SER A 22 -8.79 2.09 -16.88
CA SER A 22 -8.92 3.22 -15.95
C SER A 22 -10.24 3.20 -15.17
N GLY A 23 -11.31 2.61 -15.72
CA GLY A 23 -12.57 2.40 -15.00
C GLY A 23 -12.57 1.15 -14.11
N ILE A 24 -11.90 0.08 -14.54
CA ILE A 24 -11.79 -1.18 -13.79
C ILE A 24 -11.02 -0.98 -12.48
N ILE A 25 -9.90 -0.24 -12.51
CA ILE A 25 -9.04 -0.04 -11.33
C ILE A 25 -9.83 0.49 -10.11
N PRO A 26 -10.51 1.65 -10.18
CA PRO A 26 -11.26 2.16 -9.03
C PRO A 26 -12.41 1.24 -8.64
N ALA A 27 -13.11 0.62 -9.61
CA ALA A 27 -14.22 -0.28 -9.32
C ALA A 27 -13.79 -1.50 -8.47
N VAL A 28 -12.66 -2.12 -8.85
CA VAL A 28 -12.09 -3.25 -8.10
C VAL A 28 -11.56 -2.81 -6.74
N CYS A 29 -10.84 -1.68 -6.67
CA CYS A 29 -10.36 -1.15 -5.39
C CYS A 29 -11.52 -0.86 -4.41
N THR A 30 -12.62 -0.26 -4.88
CA THR A 30 -13.81 -0.02 -4.06
C THR A 30 -14.46 -1.32 -3.61
N ALA A 31 -14.54 -2.33 -4.47
CA ALA A 31 -15.10 -3.63 -4.12
C ALA A 31 -14.26 -4.38 -3.08
N ILE A 32 -12.92 -4.30 -3.18
CA ILE A 32 -12.03 -4.87 -2.17
C ILE A 32 -12.17 -4.14 -0.85
N PHE A 33 -12.18 -2.80 -0.89
CA PHE A 33 -12.33 -1.98 0.31
C PHE A 33 -13.65 -2.25 1.03
N SER A 34 -14.76 -2.39 0.30
CA SER A 34 -16.07 -2.62 0.91
C SER A 34 -16.16 -3.92 1.70
N VAL A 35 -15.42 -4.96 1.28
CA VAL A 35 -15.36 -6.28 1.94
C VAL A 35 -14.33 -6.32 3.06
N LEU A 36 -13.16 -5.65 2.90
CA LEU A 36 -12.05 -5.76 3.84
C LEU A 36 -11.92 -4.61 4.84
N LYS A 37 -12.77 -3.58 4.76
CA LYS A 37 -12.69 -2.38 5.63
C LYS A 37 -12.63 -2.68 7.13
N GLU A 38 -13.21 -3.80 7.60
CA GLU A 38 -13.25 -4.14 9.02
C GLU A 38 -11.94 -4.80 9.50
N GLU A 39 -11.24 -5.46 8.59
CA GLU A 39 -9.93 -6.11 8.82
C GLU A 39 -8.77 -5.11 8.66
N ILE A 40 -8.96 -4.08 7.83
CA ILE A 40 -7.95 -3.02 7.62
C ILE A 40 -8.12 -1.97 8.72
N LYS A 41 -7.41 -2.17 9.84
CA LYS A 41 -7.36 -1.19 10.94
C LYS A 41 -6.13 -0.29 10.81
N ALA A 42 -6.37 1.00 10.65
CA ALA A 42 -5.35 2.02 10.83
C ALA A 42 -5.42 2.57 12.25
N PRO A 43 -4.31 3.09 12.79
CA PRO A 43 -4.32 3.77 14.09
C PRO A 43 -5.20 5.02 14.07
N ASP A 44 -6.07 5.18 15.06
CA ASP A 44 -7.08 6.25 15.09
C ASP A 44 -6.64 7.49 15.88
N ASN A 45 -5.53 7.39 16.63
CA ASN A 45 -5.06 8.46 17.50
C ASN A 45 -3.52 8.54 17.58
N SER A 46 -3.02 9.69 18.04
CA SER A 46 -1.59 9.98 18.14
C SER A 46 -0.83 8.99 19.04
N GLU A 47 -1.46 8.48 20.10
CA GLU A 47 -0.82 7.55 21.03
C GLU A 47 -0.54 6.19 20.37
N GLU A 48 -1.45 5.69 19.54
CA GLU A 48 -1.24 4.45 18.78
C GLU A 48 -0.13 4.61 17.74
N TRP A 49 -0.08 5.76 17.05
CA TRP A 49 1.04 6.06 16.14
C TRP A 49 2.38 6.12 16.86
N LEU A 50 2.42 6.71 18.07
CA LEU A 50 3.63 6.74 18.90
C LEU A 50 4.06 5.33 19.32
N LYS A 51 3.11 4.45 19.70
CA LYS A 51 3.40 3.04 20.03
C LYS A 51 4.03 2.31 18.86
N ILE A 52 3.50 2.49 17.65
CA ILE A 52 4.06 1.87 16.44
C ILE A 52 5.48 2.39 16.17
N SER A 53 5.69 3.71 16.28
CA SER A 53 7.02 4.31 16.13
C SER A 53 8.03 3.76 17.14
N ASP A 54 7.64 3.60 18.39
CA ASP A 54 8.50 3.06 19.43
C ASP A 54 8.82 1.58 19.18
N GLU A 55 7.86 0.81 18.68
CA GLU A 55 8.06 -0.59 18.32
C GLU A 55 9.03 -0.75 17.13
N PHE A 56 8.89 0.06 16.09
CA PHE A 56 9.85 0.08 14.97
C PHE A 56 11.25 0.49 15.43
N TYR A 57 11.34 1.47 16.33
CA TYR A 57 12.62 1.87 16.91
C TYR A 57 13.26 0.73 17.72
N ARG A 58 12.48 0.07 18.59
CA ARG A 58 12.97 -1.03 19.43
C ARG A 58 13.42 -2.25 18.62
N LEU A 59 12.68 -2.61 17.58
CA LEU A 59 12.95 -3.81 16.79
C LEU A 59 14.00 -3.59 15.70
N TRP A 60 14.03 -2.41 15.10
CA TRP A 60 14.80 -2.14 13.88
C TRP A 60 15.72 -0.92 13.97
N ASN A 61 15.79 -0.26 15.14
CA ASN A 61 16.50 1.01 15.33
C ASN A 61 16.08 2.08 14.30
N PHE A 62 14.81 2.05 13.89
CA PHE A 62 14.26 2.96 12.89
C PHE A 62 13.33 3.99 13.56
N PRO A 63 13.85 5.18 13.91
CA PRO A 63 13.07 6.19 14.63
C PRO A 63 11.99 6.79 13.73
N ASN A 64 10.87 7.22 14.34
CA ASN A 64 9.75 7.89 13.66
C ASN A 64 9.07 7.08 12.54
N CYS A 65 9.21 5.74 12.53
CA CYS A 65 8.50 4.90 11.56
C CYS A 65 7.11 4.53 12.07
N ILE A 66 6.09 5.07 11.41
CA ILE A 66 4.69 4.86 11.79
C ILE A 66 4.02 3.68 11.06
N GLY A 67 4.77 2.94 10.24
CA GLY A 67 4.25 1.81 9.50
C GLY A 67 5.12 1.47 8.29
N ALA A 68 4.93 0.25 7.77
CA ALA A 68 5.57 -0.21 6.56
C ALA A 68 4.51 -0.47 5.49
N LEU A 69 4.65 0.17 4.34
CA LEU A 69 3.82 -0.08 3.17
C LEU A 69 4.64 -0.88 2.16
N ASP A 70 4.34 -2.17 2.03
CA ASP A 70 5.03 -3.04 1.08
C ASP A 70 4.50 -2.81 -0.35
N VAL A 71 4.98 -1.74 -0.98
CA VAL A 71 4.67 -1.42 -2.40
C VAL A 71 5.95 -1.35 -3.23
N LYS A 72 7.12 -1.43 -2.58
CA LYS A 72 8.44 -1.46 -3.22
C LYS A 72 9.50 -1.86 -2.20
N HIS A 73 10.28 -2.90 -2.50
CA HIS A 73 11.49 -3.21 -1.72
C HIS A 73 12.52 -2.09 -1.92
N ILE A 74 12.69 -1.25 -0.90
CA ILE A 74 13.81 -0.32 -0.82
C ILE A 74 14.82 -0.95 0.13
N SER A 75 16.02 -1.26 -0.36
CA SER A 75 17.12 -1.74 0.48
C SER A 75 17.54 -0.62 1.43
N VAL A 76 17.18 -0.75 2.71
CA VAL A 76 17.70 0.10 3.78
C VAL A 76 19.03 -0.49 4.23
N VAL A 77 20.10 0.29 4.15
CA VAL A 77 21.40 -0.06 4.71
C VAL A 77 21.55 0.72 6.01
N SER A 78 21.79 0.02 7.11
CA SER A 78 22.15 0.66 8.38
C SER A 78 23.46 1.45 8.19
N PRO A 79 23.60 2.64 8.79
CA PRO A 79 24.89 3.33 8.84
C PRO A 79 25.97 2.47 9.51
#